data_AF-A0A4R1GF53-F1
#
_entry.id   AF-A0A4R1GF53-F1
#
_cell.length_a   1.000
_cell.length_b   1.000
_cell.length_c   1.000
_cell.angle_alpha   90.00
_cell.angle_beta   90.00
_cell.angle_gamma   90.00
#
_symmetry.space_group_name_H-M   'P 1'
#
loop_
_entity.id
_entity.type
_entity.pdbx_description
1 polymer ?
#
loop_
_entity_poly.entity_id
_entity_poly.type
_entity_poly.pdbx_seq_one_letter_code
_entity_poly.pdbx_strand_id
1 'polypeptide(L)'
;MSGVVFLLHRVYPDRGKRDDIDIDTFQRALSLIKSRFKVVPLQAIFEENDTCRRAAITFDDGYADNFVYAYPVLKKLGIPAHIFITSGRIREEGVRRTLFDYWEGKVSFKELFSPKSMHEGHVEFVRRGSSEEFLSWEELDRMRDVFSFGAHGKYHFSFPVSPEIEDFYDGKNFRWTALLYSRELFIGLPLFKTGSELSGRKFYPSEEFLTFCKDFKKEGNWKESLKREVEKRFKTLGEFETESIARERIERELLESKAEIEEKLGVKVNTFAWPFGHYSEFSKEIAARVYDYIFTTKRGVVTEMSDFKELPRVSLGKDIFTVLGRLFSFSTDLGLSLYKFFKKGKVL
;
A
#
# COMPACT_ATOMS: atom_id res chain seq x y z
N MET A 1 -6.56 -1.97 26.83
CA MET A 1 -7.31 -0.82 26.23
C MET A 1 -7.23 -0.83 24.69
N SER A 2 -8.09 -0.12 23.95
CA SER A 2 -8.07 -0.15 22.47
C SER A 2 -7.29 0.99 21.82
N GLY A 3 -6.34 0.67 20.93
CA GLY A 3 -5.61 1.62 20.09
C GLY A 3 -6.16 1.72 18.66
N VAL A 4 -5.81 2.79 17.95
CA VAL A 4 -6.16 2.97 16.53
C VAL A 4 -4.89 3.16 15.71
N VAL A 5 -4.71 2.36 14.66
CA VAL A 5 -3.58 2.50 13.74
C VAL A 5 -4.08 3.16 12.46
N PHE A 6 -3.67 4.40 12.22
CA PHE A 6 -4.04 5.16 11.03
C PHE A 6 -3.11 4.85 9.87
N LEU A 7 -3.69 4.61 8.69
CA LEU A 7 -2.99 4.29 7.45
C LEU A 7 -3.05 5.47 6.47
N LEU A 8 -1.88 5.87 5.98
CA LEU A 8 -1.65 6.81 4.87
C LEU A 8 -0.66 6.21 3.87
N HIS A 9 -0.48 6.83 2.71
CA HIS A 9 0.60 6.49 1.77
C HIS A 9 1.39 7.76 1.44
N ARG A 10 0.70 8.83 1.05
CA ARG A 10 1.31 10.05 0.51
C ARG A 10 0.81 11.32 1.19
N VAL A 11 1.62 12.37 1.13
CA VAL A 11 1.25 13.74 1.54
C VAL A 11 1.59 14.70 0.41
N TYR A 12 0.56 15.21 -0.26
CA TYR A 12 0.70 16.08 -1.42
C TYR A 12 0.90 17.56 -1.03
N PRO A 13 1.69 18.35 -1.79
CA PRO A 13 1.85 19.79 -1.53
C PRO A 13 0.59 20.60 -1.85
N ASP A 14 -0.29 20.10 -2.71
CA ASP A 14 -1.50 20.78 -3.18
C ASP A 14 -2.73 19.88 -3.14
N ARG A 15 -3.92 20.50 -3.14
CA ARG A 15 -5.22 19.82 -3.12
C ARG A 15 -5.66 19.25 -4.46
N GLY A 16 -4.94 19.53 -5.54
CA GLY A 16 -5.31 19.15 -6.90
C GLY A 16 -5.08 17.67 -7.18
N LYS A 17 -4.07 17.07 -6.52
CA LYS A 17 -3.74 15.64 -6.62
C LYS A 17 -4.60 14.81 -5.66
N ARG A 18 -5.19 13.73 -6.16
CA ARG A 18 -6.35 13.07 -5.52
C ARG A 18 -6.09 11.68 -4.95
N ASP A 19 -4.86 11.19 -4.95
CA ASP A 19 -4.61 9.81 -4.52
C ASP A 19 -4.50 9.69 -3.00
N ASP A 20 -4.13 10.77 -2.31
CA ASP A 20 -4.06 10.83 -0.84
C ASP A 20 -4.30 12.27 -0.34
N ILE A 21 -3.97 12.54 0.92
CA ILE A 21 -4.16 13.81 1.62
C ILE A 21 -3.17 14.91 1.19
N ASP A 22 -3.61 16.16 1.19
CA ASP A 22 -2.74 17.33 1.03
C ASP A 22 -2.13 17.79 2.37
N ILE A 23 -1.04 18.54 2.31
CA ILE A 23 -0.27 19.00 3.48
C ILE A 23 -1.08 19.82 4.49
N ASP A 24 -2.05 20.64 4.04
CA ASP A 24 -2.88 21.43 4.96
C ASP A 24 -3.87 20.53 5.69
N THR A 25 -4.53 19.63 4.95
CA THR A 25 -5.47 18.67 5.52
C THR A 25 -4.73 17.69 6.45
N PHE A 26 -3.51 17.29 6.10
CA PHE A 26 -2.66 16.42 6.92
C PHE A 26 -2.34 17.07 8.27
N GLN A 27 -1.89 18.32 8.29
CA GLN A 27 -1.62 19.07 9.54
C GLN A 27 -2.87 19.20 10.42
N ARG A 28 -4.03 19.48 9.82
CA ARG A 28 -5.31 19.57 10.54
C ARG A 28 -5.71 18.20 11.11
N ALA A 29 -5.57 17.13 10.32
CA ALA A 29 -5.87 15.78 10.74
C ALA A 29 -5.01 15.37 11.94
N LEU A 30 -3.70 15.61 11.90
CA LEU A 30 -2.79 15.33 13.02
C LEU A 30 -3.18 16.10 14.29
N SER A 31 -3.54 17.37 14.16
CA SER A 31 -4.01 18.19 15.29
C SER A 31 -5.29 17.63 15.92
N LEU A 32 -6.23 17.17 15.09
CA LEU A 32 -7.48 16.54 15.54
C LEU A 32 -7.26 15.16 16.16
N ILE A 33 -6.29 14.39 15.66
CA ILE A 33 -5.89 13.11 16.26
C ILE A 33 -5.27 13.36 17.63
N LYS A 34 -4.31 14.29 17.74
CA LYS A 34 -3.63 14.61 19.01
C LYS A 34 -4.57 15.13 20.10
N SER A 35 -5.67 15.78 19.73
CA SER A 35 -6.70 16.22 20.69
C SER A 35 -7.62 15.09 21.18
N ARG A 36 -7.59 13.91 20.56
CA ARG A 36 -8.46 12.76 20.89
C ARG A 36 -7.71 11.51 21.33
N PHE A 37 -6.42 11.43 21.02
CA PHE A 37 -5.59 10.26 21.26
C PHE A 37 -4.24 10.67 21.80
N LYS A 38 -3.68 9.83 22.67
CA LYS A 38 -2.24 9.82 22.91
C LYS A 38 -1.56 9.19 21.70
N VAL A 39 -0.88 9.99 20.90
CA VAL A 39 -0.14 9.48 19.73
C VAL A 39 1.18 8.87 20.19
N VAL A 40 1.42 7.61 19.81
CA VAL A 40 2.56 6.81 20.28
C VAL A 40 3.28 6.15 19.10
N PRO A 41 4.56 5.77 19.26
CA PRO A 41 5.23 4.88 18.30
C PRO A 41 4.41 3.59 18.13
N LEU A 42 4.46 2.99 16.93
CA LEU A 42 3.64 1.81 16.63
C LEU A 42 3.87 0.66 17.62
N GLN A 43 5.11 0.48 18.09
CA GLN A 43 5.50 -0.57 19.03
C GLN A 43 4.82 -0.40 20.40
N ALA A 44 4.51 0.83 20.79
CA ALA A 44 3.86 1.16 22.06
C ALA A 44 2.32 1.15 21.98
N ILE A 45 1.74 0.75 20.83
CA ILE A 45 0.28 0.77 20.63
C ILE A 45 -0.46 -0.22 21.54
N PHE A 46 0.23 -1.29 21.95
CA PHE A 46 -0.30 -2.35 22.80
C PHE A 46 -0.03 -2.16 24.30
N GLU A 47 0.77 -1.16 24.70
CA GLU A 47 1.12 -0.96 26.10
C GLU A 47 -0.09 -0.53 26.94
N GLU A 48 -0.25 -1.09 28.15
CA GLU A 48 -1.46 -0.90 28.97
C GLU A 48 -1.41 0.27 29.95
N ASN A 49 -0.24 0.88 30.15
CA ASN A 49 0.02 1.78 31.29
C ASN A 49 -0.68 3.16 31.24
N ASP A 50 -1.69 3.35 30.41
CA ASP A 50 -2.32 4.66 30.24
C ASP A 50 -3.81 4.55 30.00
N THR A 51 -4.59 5.42 30.66
CA THR A 51 -6.06 5.50 30.58
C THR A 51 -6.55 6.17 29.31
N CYS A 52 -5.65 6.79 28.54
CA CYS A 52 -5.95 7.46 27.28
C CYS A 52 -5.96 6.49 26.09
N ARG A 53 -6.90 6.66 25.15
CA ARG A 53 -6.88 5.95 23.87
C ARG A 53 -5.61 6.31 23.10
N ARG A 54 -4.94 5.29 22.56
CA ARG A 54 -3.71 5.47 21.80
C ARG A 54 -3.98 5.51 20.30
N ALA A 55 -3.15 6.24 19.58
CA ALA A 55 -3.11 6.19 18.12
C ALA A 55 -1.68 6.03 17.62
N ALA A 56 -1.49 5.28 16.54
CA ALA A 56 -0.26 5.22 15.78
C ALA A 56 -0.50 5.74 14.36
N ILE A 57 0.46 6.47 13.80
CA ILE A 57 0.42 6.97 12.42
C ILE A 57 1.34 6.10 11.58
N THR A 58 0.79 5.50 10.52
CA THR A 58 1.53 4.59 9.62
C THR A 58 1.43 5.05 8.17
N PHE A 59 2.54 4.89 7.45
CA PHE A 59 2.66 5.14 6.02
C PHE A 59 3.03 3.83 5.32
N ASP A 60 2.46 3.57 4.15
CA ASP A 60 2.82 2.43 3.30
C ASP A 60 3.67 2.89 2.10
N ASP A 61 4.28 1.92 1.42
CA ASP A 61 5.04 2.01 0.17
C ASP A 61 6.44 2.62 0.22
N GLY A 62 6.68 3.68 1.00
CA GLY A 62 7.99 4.36 1.01
C GLY A 62 8.11 5.52 0.00
N TYR A 63 7.06 6.34 -0.13
CA TYR A 63 7.04 7.46 -1.07
C TYR A 63 7.89 8.66 -0.62
N ALA A 64 8.55 9.32 -1.57
CA ALA A 64 9.50 10.42 -1.33
C ALA A 64 8.89 11.63 -0.60
N ASP A 65 7.60 11.89 -0.82
CA ASP A 65 6.86 12.95 -0.14
C ASP A 65 6.68 12.71 1.37
N ASN A 66 6.86 11.47 1.85
CA ASN A 66 6.92 11.20 3.28
C ASN A 66 8.14 11.89 3.93
N PHE A 67 9.28 11.97 3.23
CA PHE A 67 10.47 12.70 3.69
C PHE A 67 10.37 14.21 3.42
N VAL A 68 9.92 14.59 2.22
CA VAL A 68 9.87 16.01 1.83
C VAL A 68 8.83 16.80 2.62
N TYR A 69 7.66 16.22 2.87
CA TYR A 69 6.52 16.91 3.48
C TYR A 69 6.09 16.32 4.83
N ALA A 70 5.87 15.01 4.94
CA ALA A 70 5.31 14.43 6.16
C ALA A 70 6.28 14.53 7.34
N TYR A 71 7.54 14.17 7.14
CA TYR A 71 8.59 14.14 8.16
C TYR A 71 8.76 15.49 8.88
N PRO A 72 8.97 16.64 8.18
CA PRO A 72 9.10 17.93 8.86
C PRO A 72 7.87 18.33 9.68
N VAL A 73 6.66 18.03 9.18
CA VAL A 73 5.40 18.32 9.88
C VAL A 73 5.28 17.47 11.15
N LEU A 74 5.51 16.17 11.05
CA LEU A 74 5.47 15.23 12.16
C LEU A 74 6.49 15.60 13.25
N LYS A 75 7.73 15.92 12.83
CA LYS A 75 8.81 16.38 13.71
C LYS A 75 8.42 17.63 14.48
N LYS A 76 7.90 18.65 13.78
CA LYS A 76 7.46 19.91 14.40
C LYS A 76 6.33 19.71 15.42
N LEU A 77 5.46 18.71 15.21
CA LEU A 77 4.35 18.40 16.11
C LEU A 77 4.72 17.42 17.23
N GLY A 78 5.93 16.86 17.21
CA GLY A 78 6.39 15.82 18.12
C GLY A 78 5.58 14.53 18.00
N ILE A 79 5.16 14.18 16.78
CA ILE A 79 4.33 13.00 16.51
C ILE A 79 5.21 11.90 15.91
N PRO A 80 5.36 10.74 16.59
CA PRO A 80 6.06 9.61 16.01
C PRO A 80 5.22 8.97 14.88
N ALA A 81 5.92 8.35 13.93
CA ALA A 81 5.30 7.62 12.84
C ALA A 81 6.02 6.31 12.56
N HIS A 82 5.39 5.47 11.75
CA HIS A 82 5.95 4.23 11.25
C HIS A 82 5.77 4.17 9.74
N ILE A 83 6.74 3.61 9.02
CA ILE A 83 6.64 3.41 7.57
C ILE A 83 6.89 1.96 7.21
N PHE A 84 5.97 1.37 6.45
CA PHE A 84 6.09 0.04 5.86
C PHE A 84 6.72 0.20 4.47
N ILE A 85 7.93 -0.33 4.31
CA ILE A 85 8.81 -0.07 3.17
C ILE A 85 8.65 -1.16 2.12
N THR A 86 8.48 -0.76 0.86
CA THR A 86 8.63 -1.67 -0.29
C THR A 86 10.10 -1.67 -0.70
N SER A 87 10.90 -2.60 -0.15
CA SER A 87 12.37 -2.47 -0.14
C SER A 87 13.00 -2.35 -1.53
N GLY A 88 12.53 -3.14 -2.49
CA GLY A 88 13.01 -3.11 -3.88
C GLY A 88 12.57 -1.88 -4.70
N ARG A 89 11.81 -0.95 -4.11
CA ARG A 89 11.47 0.35 -4.70
C ARG A 89 12.29 1.50 -4.16
N ILE A 90 12.97 1.30 -3.02
CA ILE A 90 13.79 2.33 -2.40
C ILE A 90 15.04 2.55 -3.25
N ARG A 91 15.38 3.81 -3.45
CA ARG A 91 16.55 4.21 -4.21
C ARG A 91 17.82 4.01 -3.40
N GLU A 92 18.91 3.71 -4.09
CA GLU A 92 20.22 3.56 -3.44
C GLU A 92 20.71 4.84 -2.76
N GLU A 93 20.58 5.99 -3.43
CA GLU A 93 21.14 7.25 -2.96
C GLU A 93 20.32 8.48 -3.36
N GLY A 94 20.69 9.62 -2.77
CA GLY A 94 20.14 10.93 -3.05
C GLY A 94 19.24 11.42 -1.92
N VAL A 95 19.34 12.72 -1.59
CA VAL A 95 18.54 13.33 -0.53
C VAL A 95 17.88 14.59 -1.05
N ARG A 96 16.55 14.63 -0.94
CA ARG A 96 15.75 15.77 -1.39
C ARG A 96 15.74 16.90 -0.36
N ARG A 97 15.48 18.10 -0.86
CA ARG A 97 15.11 19.24 -0.02
C ARG A 97 13.74 18.97 0.60
N THR A 98 13.53 19.46 1.81
CA THR A 98 12.31 19.24 2.59
C THR A 98 11.65 20.57 2.94
N LEU A 99 10.49 20.51 3.59
CA LEU A 99 9.89 21.71 4.17
C LEU A 99 10.79 22.43 5.18
N PHE A 100 11.77 21.77 5.80
CA PHE A 100 12.74 22.48 6.65
C PHE A 100 13.53 23.51 5.84
N ASP A 101 14.05 23.12 4.67
CA ASP A 101 14.78 24.03 3.78
C ASP A 101 13.90 25.21 3.34
N TYR A 102 12.61 24.95 3.08
CA TYR A 102 11.64 25.99 2.74
C TYR A 102 11.35 26.93 3.93
N TRP A 103 11.11 26.40 5.12
CA TRP A 103 10.83 27.20 6.32
C TRP A 103 12.02 28.04 6.76
N GLU A 104 13.24 27.59 6.48
CA GLU A 104 14.49 28.32 6.71
C GLU A 104 14.82 29.33 5.58
N GLY A 105 14.00 29.39 4.53
CA GLY A 105 14.20 30.30 3.40
C GLY A 105 15.36 29.93 2.47
N LYS A 106 15.87 28.69 2.54
CA LYS A 106 16.96 28.20 1.69
C LYS A 106 16.53 27.87 0.26
N VAL A 107 15.24 27.52 0.10
CA VAL A 107 14.62 27.19 -1.20
C VAL A 107 13.21 27.75 -1.25
N SER A 108 12.69 28.01 -2.45
CA SER A 108 11.27 28.29 -2.65
C SER A 108 10.44 27.00 -2.60
N PHE A 109 9.14 27.12 -2.31
CA PHE A 109 8.24 25.97 -2.26
C PHE A 109 8.18 25.18 -3.58
N LYS A 110 8.37 25.85 -4.72
CA LYS A 110 8.34 25.23 -6.06
C LYS A 110 9.58 24.37 -6.36
N GLU A 111 10.66 24.57 -5.61
CA GLU A 111 11.89 23.76 -5.72
C GLU A 111 11.79 22.45 -4.94
N LEU A 112 10.77 22.29 -4.09
CA LEU A 112 10.49 21.02 -3.44
C LEU A 112 9.95 20.00 -4.43
N PHE A 113 10.18 18.73 -4.11
CA PHE A 113 9.75 17.60 -4.93
C PHE A 113 8.24 17.60 -5.17
N SER A 114 7.81 17.59 -6.44
CA SER A 114 6.39 17.50 -6.79
C SER A 114 6.01 16.06 -7.14
N PRO A 115 5.36 15.32 -6.22
CA PRO A 115 5.03 13.90 -6.44
C PRO A 115 4.02 13.68 -7.57
N LYS A 116 4.20 12.64 -8.39
CA LYS A 116 3.19 12.19 -9.36
C LYS A 116 2.01 11.48 -8.66
N SER A 117 1.03 11.03 -9.44
CA SER A 117 0.02 10.07 -8.93
C SER A 117 0.67 8.73 -8.56
N MET A 118 0.02 7.95 -7.68
CA MET A 118 0.48 6.58 -7.38
C MET A 118 0.48 5.72 -8.65
N HIS A 119 -0.50 5.92 -9.53
CA HIS A 119 -0.58 5.21 -10.82
C HIS A 119 0.65 5.50 -11.69
N GLU A 120 1.00 6.78 -11.88
CA GLU A 120 2.17 7.17 -12.66
C GLU A 120 3.47 6.64 -12.05
N GLY A 121 3.60 6.68 -10.72
CA GLY A 121 4.74 6.11 -10.01
C GLY A 121 4.88 4.60 -10.24
N HIS A 122 3.78 3.85 -10.18
CA HIS A 122 3.77 2.42 -10.50
C HIS A 122 4.18 2.15 -11.95
N VAL A 123 3.59 2.88 -12.90
CA VAL A 123 3.91 2.71 -14.33
C VAL A 123 5.38 3.01 -14.61
N GLU A 124 5.93 4.08 -14.02
CA GLU A 124 7.33 4.43 -14.18
C GLU A 124 8.25 3.36 -13.60
N PHE A 125 7.98 2.91 -12.37
CA PHE A 125 8.78 1.89 -11.71
C PHE A 125 8.77 0.56 -12.48
N VAL A 126 7.59 0.07 -12.88
CA VAL A 126 7.46 -1.19 -13.63
C VAL A 126 8.18 -1.13 -14.97
N ARG A 127 8.21 0.03 -15.63
CA ARG A 127 8.88 0.20 -16.93
C ARG A 127 10.39 0.39 -16.83
N ARG A 128 10.88 1.05 -15.78
CA ARG A 128 12.28 1.48 -15.67
C ARG A 128 13.09 0.71 -14.64
N GLY A 129 12.44 -0.02 -13.75
CA GLY A 129 13.06 -0.64 -12.57
C GLY A 129 13.40 0.36 -11.45
N SER A 130 13.11 1.64 -11.64
CA SER A 130 13.34 2.70 -10.65
C SER A 130 12.35 3.86 -10.85
N SER A 131 12.13 4.65 -9.80
CA SER A 131 11.32 5.87 -9.89
C SER A 131 11.74 6.88 -8.82
N GLU A 132 11.73 8.15 -9.20
CA GLU A 132 11.93 9.29 -8.30
C GLU A 132 10.77 9.48 -7.31
N GLU A 133 9.70 8.70 -7.42
CA GLU A 133 8.57 8.75 -6.49
C GLU A 133 8.86 8.11 -5.14
N PHE A 134 9.91 7.29 -5.03
CA PHE A 134 10.27 6.59 -3.80
C PHE A 134 11.44 7.24 -3.07
N LEU A 135 11.49 6.99 -1.77
CA LEU A 135 12.56 7.40 -0.88
C LEU A 135 13.89 6.77 -1.29
N SER A 136 15.00 7.35 -0.82
CA SER A 136 16.29 6.67 -0.75
C SER A 136 16.55 6.08 0.63
N TRP A 137 17.52 5.17 0.73
CA TRP A 137 18.00 4.66 2.01
C TRP A 137 18.57 5.77 2.91
N GLU A 138 19.23 6.77 2.32
CA GLU A 138 19.76 7.91 3.07
C GLU A 138 18.64 8.81 3.63
N GLU A 139 17.55 9.01 2.89
CA GLU A 139 16.38 9.75 3.38
C GLU A 139 15.67 9.01 4.52
N LEU A 140 15.55 7.68 4.41
CA LEU A 140 15.02 6.82 5.48
C LEU A 140 15.86 6.95 6.75
N ASP A 141 17.18 6.83 6.66
CA ASP A 141 18.07 6.96 7.82
C ASP A 141 17.97 8.36 8.48
N ARG A 142 17.92 9.42 7.67
CA ARG A 142 17.80 10.81 8.16
C ARG A 142 16.51 11.10 8.91
N MET A 143 15.43 10.33 8.68
CA MET A 143 14.14 10.53 9.35
C MET A 143 13.89 9.60 10.55
N ARG A 144 14.90 8.83 10.97
CA ARG A 144 14.80 7.83 12.07
C ARG A 144 14.46 8.41 13.44
N ASP A 145 14.58 9.72 13.63
CA ASP A 145 14.17 10.40 14.87
C ASP A 145 12.65 10.56 14.99
N VAL A 146 11.91 10.38 13.90
CA VAL A 146 10.44 10.44 13.85
C VAL A 146 9.83 9.12 13.38
N PHE A 147 10.46 8.47 12.39
CA PHE A 147 9.96 7.25 11.78
C PHE A 147 10.66 6.01 12.33
N SER A 148 9.86 5.00 12.63
CA SER A 148 10.31 3.61 12.73
C SER A 148 9.93 2.84 11.47
N PHE A 149 10.53 1.66 11.26
CA PHE A 149 10.49 0.97 9.97
C PHE A 149 9.89 -0.44 10.08
N GLY A 150 9.07 -0.79 9.09
CA GLY A 150 8.44 -2.09 8.89
C GLY A 150 8.53 -2.52 7.42
N ALA A 151 8.15 -3.74 7.11
CA ALA A 151 8.17 -4.27 5.74
C ALA A 151 6.80 -4.15 5.04
N HIS A 152 6.83 -3.91 3.72
CA HIS A 152 5.65 -3.93 2.84
C HIS A 152 5.84 -4.84 1.63
N GLY A 153 6.69 -5.86 1.77
CA GLY A 153 7.11 -6.71 0.65
C GLY A 153 8.21 -6.06 -0.17
N LYS A 154 8.61 -6.70 -1.28
CA LYS A 154 9.77 -6.24 -2.03
C LYS A 154 9.42 -5.31 -3.16
N TYR A 155 8.36 -5.60 -3.92
CA TYR A 155 8.06 -4.85 -5.15
C TYR A 155 6.64 -4.29 -5.24
N HIS A 156 5.75 -4.68 -4.32
CA HIS A 156 4.34 -4.27 -4.31
C HIS A 156 3.67 -4.49 -5.68
N PHE A 157 3.96 -5.64 -6.31
CA PHE A 157 3.34 -6.02 -7.57
C PHE A 157 1.99 -6.69 -7.37
N SER A 158 1.16 -6.59 -8.42
CA SER A 158 -0.15 -7.22 -8.48
C SER A 158 -0.27 -8.03 -9.77
N PHE A 159 -0.50 -9.33 -9.62
CA PHE A 159 -0.54 -10.31 -10.72
C PHE A 159 -1.94 -10.89 -10.87
N PRO A 160 -2.29 -11.49 -12.02
CA PRO A 160 -3.52 -12.25 -12.17
C PRO A 160 -3.59 -13.35 -11.10
N VAL A 161 -4.75 -13.44 -10.44
CA VAL A 161 -5.05 -14.47 -9.41
C VAL A 161 -6.31 -15.26 -9.76
N SER A 162 -6.86 -15.01 -10.94
CA SER A 162 -8.06 -15.64 -11.47
C SER A 162 -7.97 -15.66 -13.01
N PRO A 163 -8.48 -16.70 -13.68
CA PRO A 163 -8.66 -16.71 -15.13
C PRO A 163 -9.81 -15.81 -15.58
N GLU A 164 -10.58 -15.22 -14.67
CA GLU A 164 -11.69 -14.32 -15.00
C GLU A 164 -11.19 -13.08 -15.76
N ILE A 165 -11.66 -12.93 -16.99
CA ILE A 165 -11.42 -11.75 -17.84
C ILE A 165 -12.45 -10.68 -17.45
N GLU A 166 -11.98 -9.59 -16.88
CA GLU A 166 -12.82 -8.45 -16.52
C GLU A 166 -13.10 -7.55 -17.73
N ASP A 167 -12.10 -7.38 -18.61
CA ASP A 167 -12.20 -6.59 -19.84
C ASP A 167 -11.07 -6.98 -20.82
N PHE A 168 -11.08 -6.44 -22.03
CA PHE A 168 -9.96 -6.49 -22.97
C PHE A 168 -9.41 -5.09 -23.20
N TYR A 169 -8.08 -4.96 -23.26
CA TYR A 169 -7.41 -3.69 -23.50
C TYR A 169 -7.82 -3.10 -24.85
N ASP A 170 -8.30 -1.85 -24.87
CA ASP A 170 -8.81 -1.15 -26.05
C ASP A 170 -8.03 0.13 -26.39
N GLY A 171 -6.89 0.34 -25.74
CA GLY A 171 -6.08 1.54 -25.89
C GLY A 171 -6.42 2.64 -24.87
N LYS A 172 -7.61 2.62 -24.27
CA LYS A 172 -8.09 3.63 -23.32
C LYS A 172 -8.20 3.12 -21.89
N ASN A 173 -8.55 1.86 -21.70
CA ASN A 173 -8.71 1.20 -20.40
C ASN A 173 -7.40 0.60 -19.85
N PHE A 174 -6.28 1.32 -19.98
CA PHE A 174 -4.97 0.82 -19.55
C PHE A 174 -4.92 0.50 -18.04
N ARG A 175 -4.41 -0.69 -17.71
CA ARG A 175 -4.11 -1.12 -16.33
C ARG A 175 -2.62 -1.39 -16.22
N TRP A 176 -1.92 -0.71 -15.32
CA TRP A 176 -0.47 -0.86 -15.15
C TRP A 176 -0.04 -2.30 -14.84
N THR A 177 -0.90 -3.08 -14.16
CA THR A 177 -0.64 -4.49 -13.85
C THR A 177 -0.52 -5.36 -15.09
N ALA A 178 -1.09 -4.96 -16.23
CA ALA A 178 -0.93 -5.64 -17.51
C ALA A 178 0.54 -5.73 -17.96
N LEU A 179 1.37 -4.76 -17.54
CA LEU A 179 2.81 -4.77 -17.81
C LEU A 179 3.56 -5.89 -17.07
N LEU A 180 2.97 -6.48 -16.02
CA LEU A 180 3.62 -7.51 -15.20
C LEU A 180 3.43 -8.92 -15.73
N TYR A 181 2.40 -9.17 -16.54
CA TYR A 181 2.08 -10.49 -17.08
C TYR A 181 1.96 -10.52 -18.60
N SER A 182 2.18 -9.40 -19.28
CA SER A 182 2.29 -9.35 -20.74
C SER A 182 3.60 -8.68 -21.14
N ARG A 183 4.31 -9.31 -22.09
CA ARG A 183 5.54 -8.76 -22.67
C ARG A 183 5.26 -7.50 -23.50
N GLU A 184 4.05 -7.39 -24.05
CA GLU A 184 3.63 -6.32 -24.94
C GLU A 184 2.18 -5.91 -24.63
N LEU A 185 1.88 -4.61 -24.69
CA LEU A 185 0.50 -4.13 -24.67
C LEU A 185 -0.07 -4.13 -26.09
N PHE A 186 -1.16 -4.84 -26.32
CA PHE A 186 -1.84 -4.90 -27.62
C PHE A 186 -3.37 -4.81 -27.46
N ILE A 187 -4.05 -4.26 -28.47
CA ILE A 187 -5.53 -4.20 -28.48
C ILE A 187 -6.08 -5.62 -28.47
N GLY A 188 -6.90 -5.94 -27.47
CA GLY A 188 -7.39 -7.29 -27.20
C GLY A 188 -6.65 -8.02 -26.09
N LEU A 189 -5.63 -7.43 -25.45
CA LEU A 189 -4.98 -8.05 -24.30
C LEU A 189 -6.01 -8.26 -23.16
N PRO A 190 -6.21 -9.49 -22.66
CA PRO A 190 -7.15 -9.75 -21.56
C PRO A 190 -6.66 -9.06 -20.28
N LEU A 191 -7.60 -8.36 -19.62
CA LEU A 191 -7.40 -7.71 -18.35
C LEU A 191 -8.05 -8.56 -17.26
N PHE A 192 -7.21 -9.19 -16.43
CA PHE A 192 -7.67 -10.08 -15.37
C PHE A 192 -7.94 -9.35 -14.07
N LYS A 193 -8.71 -10.01 -13.20
CA LYS A 193 -8.69 -9.72 -11.77
C LYS A 193 -7.29 -9.99 -11.21
N THR A 194 -6.72 -9.01 -10.52
CA THR A 194 -5.37 -9.09 -9.95
C THR A 194 -5.37 -9.02 -8.43
N GLY A 195 -4.33 -9.58 -7.80
CA GLY A 195 -4.09 -9.53 -6.37
C GLY A 195 -2.59 -9.35 -6.08
N SER A 196 -2.25 -9.01 -4.84
CA SER A 196 -0.84 -8.91 -4.42
C SER A 196 -0.11 -10.19 -4.78
N GLU A 197 1.14 -10.10 -5.24
CA GLU A 197 1.93 -11.31 -5.42
C GLU A 197 2.12 -12.09 -4.12
N LEU A 198 2.08 -11.41 -2.98
CA LEU A 198 2.18 -12.04 -1.67
C LEU A 198 0.88 -12.71 -1.22
N SER A 199 -0.22 -12.55 -1.97
CA SER A 199 -1.53 -13.03 -1.54
C SER A 199 -1.78 -14.50 -1.82
N GLY A 200 -1.18 -15.06 -2.87
CA GLY A 200 -1.39 -16.46 -3.21
C GLY A 200 -0.78 -16.88 -4.54
N ARG A 201 -1.40 -17.89 -5.16
CA ARG A 201 -0.97 -18.48 -6.43
C ARG A 201 -1.20 -17.50 -7.58
N LYS A 202 -0.18 -17.30 -8.41
CA LYS A 202 -0.30 -16.52 -9.65
C LYS A 202 -1.01 -17.35 -10.73
N PHE A 203 -1.82 -16.69 -11.54
CA PHE A 203 -2.36 -17.22 -12.79
C PHE A 203 -1.54 -16.69 -13.96
N TYR A 204 -1.14 -17.58 -14.86
CA TYR A 204 -0.34 -17.29 -16.05
C TYR A 204 -1.18 -17.60 -17.29
N PRO A 205 -1.64 -16.60 -18.05
CA PRO A 205 -2.32 -16.85 -19.32
C PRO A 205 -1.38 -17.56 -20.30
N SER A 206 -1.93 -18.52 -21.05
CA SER A 206 -1.15 -19.27 -22.05
C SER A 206 -0.80 -18.40 -23.26
N GLU A 207 0.36 -18.62 -23.85
CA GLU A 207 0.80 -17.90 -25.05
C GLU A 207 -0.18 -18.09 -26.22
N GLU A 208 -0.71 -19.31 -26.42
CA GLU A 208 -1.71 -19.58 -27.47
C GLU A 208 -2.96 -18.69 -27.30
N PHE A 209 -3.46 -18.57 -26.07
CA PHE A 209 -4.61 -17.73 -25.75
C PHE A 209 -4.31 -16.23 -25.99
N LEU A 210 -3.14 -15.76 -25.57
CA LEU A 210 -2.73 -14.37 -25.80
C LEU A 210 -2.57 -14.05 -27.29
N THR A 211 -1.95 -14.94 -28.06
CA THR A 211 -1.81 -14.80 -29.52
C THR A 211 -3.17 -14.76 -30.20
N PHE A 212 -4.10 -15.65 -29.83
CA PHE A 212 -5.46 -15.61 -30.36
C PHE A 212 -6.15 -14.27 -30.10
N CYS A 213 -6.05 -13.77 -28.87
CA CYS A 213 -6.61 -12.47 -28.49
C CYS A 213 -5.97 -11.32 -29.29
N LYS A 214 -4.66 -11.38 -29.55
CA LYS A 214 -3.93 -10.38 -30.34
C LYS A 214 -4.42 -10.36 -31.78
N ASP A 215 -4.48 -11.52 -32.43
CA ASP A 215 -4.77 -11.66 -33.85
C ASP A 215 -6.26 -11.55 -34.20
N PHE A 216 -7.15 -11.64 -33.20
CA PHE A 216 -8.59 -11.51 -33.41
C PHE A 216 -8.98 -10.18 -34.06
N LYS A 217 -9.88 -10.20 -35.04
CA LYS A 217 -10.29 -9.00 -35.79
C LYS A 217 -11.01 -7.98 -34.89
N LYS A 218 -10.52 -6.73 -34.85
CA LYS A 218 -11.03 -5.67 -33.97
C LYS A 218 -12.05 -4.76 -34.67
N GLU A 219 -13.19 -5.33 -35.08
CA GLU A 219 -14.27 -4.62 -35.78
C GLU A 219 -15.60 -4.64 -35.01
N GLY A 220 -16.34 -3.53 -35.09
CA GLY A 220 -17.65 -3.41 -34.45
C GLY A 220 -17.59 -3.72 -32.95
N ASN A 221 -18.49 -4.61 -32.49
CA ASN A 221 -18.57 -5.04 -31.09
C ASN A 221 -17.56 -6.16 -30.79
N TRP A 222 -16.28 -5.87 -31.04
CA TRP A 222 -15.23 -6.89 -31.05
C TRP A 222 -14.94 -7.48 -29.67
N LYS A 223 -15.16 -6.75 -28.57
CA LYS A 223 -14.88 -7.25 -27.20
C LYS A 223 -15.79 -8.42 -26.85
N GLU A 224 -17.09 -8.27 -27.07
CA GLU A 224 -18.11 -9.29 -26.84
C GLU A 224 -17.92 -10.46 -27.80
N SER A 225 -17.55 -10.17 -29.05
CA SER A 225 -17.27 -11.20 -30.05
C SER A 225 -16.04 -12.02 -29.66
N LEU A 226 -14.95 -11.35 -29.24
CA LEU A 226 -13.74 -11.99 -28.74
C LEU A 226 -14.05 -12.84 -27.50
N LYS A 227 -14.79 -12.31 -26.53
CA LYS A 227 -15.18 -13.05 -25.31
C LYS A 227 -15.89 -14.36 -25.66
N ARG A 228 -16.88 -14.31 -26.56
CA ARG A 228 -17.62 -15.51 -26.99
C ARG A 228 -16.72 -16.53 -27.70
N GLU A 229 -15.82 -16.06 -28.57
CA GLU A 229 -14.92 -16.97 -29.29
C GLU A 229 -13.85 -17.58 -28.36
N VAL A 230 -13.39 -16.83 -27.36
CA VAL A 230 -12.52 -17.35 -26.29
C VAL A 230 -13.22 -18.46 -25.51
N GLU A 231 -14.47 -18.23 -25.08
CA GLU A 231 -15.28 -19.21 -24.33
C GLU A 231 -15.55 -20.49 -25.13
N LYS A 232 -15.69 -20.39 -26.47
CA LYS A 232 -15.86 -21.56 -27.35
C LYS A 232 -14.56 -22.34 -27.55
N ARG A 233 -13.45 -21.64 -27.74
CA ARG A 233 -12.17 -22.24 -28.17
C ARG A 233 -11.33 -22.77 -27.01
N PHE A 234 -11.31 -22.07 -25.88
CA PHE A 234 -10.40 -22.37 -24.79
C PHE A 234 -11.15 -22.94 -23.58
N LYS A 235 -10.84 -24.19 -23.24
CA LYS A 235 -11.32 -24.81 -21.98
C LYS A 235 -10.61 -24.22 -20.75
N THR A 236 -9.33 -23.87 -20.92
CA THR A 236 -8.48 -23.22 -19.92
C THR A 236 -7.74 -22.08 -20.59
N LEU A 237 -7.65 -20.93 -19.92
CA LEU A 237 -6.99 -19.75 -20.46
C LEU A 237 -5.49 -19.72 -20.16
N GLY A 238 -5.02 -20.63 -19.30
CA GLY A 238 -3.67 -20.66 -18.77
C GLY A 238 -3.58 -21.58 -17.55
N GLU A 239 -2.54 -21.39 -16.76
CA GLU A 239 -2.22 -22.27 -15.63
C GLU A 239 -2.01 -21.47 -14.35
N PHE A 240 -2.30 -22.10 -13.22
CA PHE A 240 -1.94 -21.55 -11.92
C PHE A 240 -0.59 -22.10 -11.47
N GLU A 241 0.25 -21.22 -10.91
CA GLU A 241 1.40 -21.58 -10.09
C GLU A 241 1.00 -22.69 -9.09
N THR A 242 1.84 -23.68 -8.80
CA THR A 242 1.51 -24.67 -7.77
C THR A 242 1.56 -24.04 -6.38
N GLU A 243 0.89 -24.63 -5.38
CA GLU A 243 0.93 -24.09 -4.02
C GLU A 243 2.35 -24.11 -3.44
N SER A 244 3.15 -25.15 -3.71
CA SER A 244 4.55 -25.22 -3.26
C SER A 244 5.37 -24.05 -3.79
N ILE A 245 5.30 -23.79 -5.09
CA ILE A 245 6.03 -22.69 -5.73
C ILE A 245 5.56 -21.34 -5.17
N ALA A 246 4.24 -21.16 -4.99
CA ALA A 246 3.69 -19.95 -4.40
C ALA A 246 4.20 -19.72 -2.97
N ARG A 247 4.22 -20.77 -2.13
CA ARG A 247 4.73 -20.70 -0.75
C ARG A 247 6.20 -20.30 -0.72
N GLU A 248 7.05 -20.97 -1.51
CA GLU A 248 8.48 -20.66 -1.60
C GLU A 248 8.76 -19.24 -2.09
N ARG A 249 8.02 -18.78 -3.13
CA ARG A 249 8.15 -17.42 -3.65
C ARG A 249 7.79 -16.37 -2.60
N ILE A 250 6.67 -16.56 -1.90
CA ILE A 250 6.19 -15.63 -0.87
C ILE A 250 7.17 -15.60 0.30
N GLU A 251 7.59 -16.76 0.80
CA GLU A 251 8.55 -16.84 1.91
C GLU A 251 9.88 -16.17 1.57
N ARG A 252 10.42 -16.45 0.38
CA ARG A 252 11.65 -15.82 -0.11
C ARG A 252 11.50 -14.30 -0.19
N GLU A 253 10.44 -13.78 -0.79
CA GLU A 253 10.24 -12.34 -0.93
C GLU A 253 10.11 -11.64 0.43
N LEU A 254 9.38 -12.24 1.37
CA LEU A 254 9.22 -11.69 2.73
C LEU A 254 10.56 -11.67 3.49
N LEU A 255 11.37 -12.72 3.36
CA LEU A 255 12.70 -12.80 3.98
C LEU A 255 13.70 -11.83 3.35
N GLU A 256 13.72 -11.74 2.02
CA GLU A 256 14.59 -10.82 1.30
C GLU A 256 14.26 -9.36 1.62
N SER A 257 12.97 -9.01 1.63
CA SER A 257 12.53 -7.64 1.96
C SER A 257 12.92 -7.26 3.38
N LYS A 258 12.73 -8.17 4.34
CA LYS A 258 13.17 -7.99 5.72
C LYS A 258 14.67 -7.77 5.80
N ALA A 259 15.46 -8.70 5.25
CA ALA A 259 16.91 -8.67 5.32
C ALA A 259 17.49 -7.38 4.72
N GLU A 260 16.96 -6.95 3.57
CA GLU A 260 17.39 -5.72 2.90
C GLU A 260 17.16 -4.48 3.77
N ILE A 261 15.99 -4.35 4.41
CA ILE A 261 15.69 -3.22 5.31
C ILE A 261 16.59 -3.28 6.56
N GLU A 262 16.76 -4.45 7.16
CA GLU A 262 17.60 -4.64 8.36
C GLU A 262 19.07 -4.32 8.07
N GLU A 263 19.59 -4.74 6.92
CA GLU A 263 20.96 -4.46 6.46
C GLU A 263 21.18 -2.97 6.22
N LYS A 264 20.30 -2.33 5.45
CA LYS A 264 20.46 -0.93 5.02
C LYS A 264 20.27 0.07 6.15
N LEU A 265 19.41 -0.22 7.13
CA LEU A 265 19.06 0.71 8.22
C LEU A 265 19.60 0.30 9.60
N GLY A 266 20.17 -0.90 9.74
CA GLY A 266 20.72 -1.38 11.02
C GLY A 266 19.65 -1.51 12.12
N VAL A 267 18.40 -1.80 11.74
CA VAL A 267 17.26 -1.97 12.67
C VAL A 267 16.75 -3.40 12.63
N LYS A 268 16.02 -3.83 13.67
CA LYS A 268 15.23 -5.05 13.62
C LYS A 268 13.87 -4.74 13.01
N VAL A 269 13.45 -5.52 12.01
CA VAL A 269 12.14 -5.40 11.36
C VAL A 269 11.24 -6.54 11.80
N ASN A 270 10.24 -6.23 12.61
CA ASN A 270 9.28 -7.21 13.13
C ASN A 270 7.82 -6.88 12.80
N THR A 271 7.57 -5.78 12.11
CA THR A 271 6.24 -5.37 11.65
C THR A 271 6.14 -5.52 10.14
N PHE A 272 4.99 -5.98 9.65
CA PHE A 272 4.70 -6.11 8.23
C PHE A 272 3.29 -5.63 7.92
N ALA A 273 3.09 -5.00 6.76
CA ALA A 273 1.77 -4.64 6.25
C ALA A 273 1.52 -5.32 4.90
N TRP A 274 0.32 -5.86 4.68
CA TRP A 274 -0.04 -6.49 3.41
C TRP A 274 -0.24 -5.46 2.28
N PRO A 275 0.47 -5.57 1.15
CA PRO A 275 0.16 -4.81 -0.05
C PRO A 275 -1.30 -4.97 -0.45
N PHE A 276 -1.99 -3.85 -0.69
CA PHE A 276 -3.42 -3.78 -0.99
C PHE A 276 -4.35 -4.40 0.08
N GLY A 277 -3.82 -4.90 1.20
CA GLY A 277 -4.55 -5.74 2.15
C GLY A 277 -4.94 -7.13 1.62
N HIS A 278 -4.30 -7.60 0.55
CA HIS A 278 -4.58 -8.90 -0.07
C HIS A 278 -3.70 -10.00 0.53
N TYR A 279 -4.31 -11.08 1.02
CA TYR A 279 -3.63 -12.24 1.59
C TYR A 279 -4.52 -13.49 1.54
N SER A 280 -3.91 -14.67 1.71
CA SER A 280 -4.58 -15.95 1.92
C SER A 280 -4.19 -16.53 3.28
N GLU A 281 -4.83 -17.62 3.70
CA GLU A 281 -4.48 -18.28 4.95
C GLU A 281 -3.03 -18.78 4.95
N PHE A 282 -2.57 -19.40 3.87
CA PHE A 282 -1.19 -19.89 3.83
C PHE A 282 -0.16 -18.75 3.72
N SER A 283 -0.46 -17.65 3.03
CA SER A 283 0.46 -16.52 2.98
C SER A 283 0.56 -15.84 4.35
N LYS A 284 -0.55 -15.77 5.09
CA LYS A 284 -0.60 -15.31 6.49
C LYS A 284 0.22 -16.19 7.42
N GLU A 285 0.13 -17.52 7.27
CA GLU A 285 0.97 -18.46 8.03
C GLU A 285 2.46 -18.23 7.78
N ILE A 286 2.88 -18.05 6.52
CA ILE A 286 4.26 -17.76 6.16
C ILE A 286 4.72 -16.45 6.79
N ALA A 287 3.94 -15.37 6.60
CA ALA A 287 4.29 -14.05 7.14
C ALA A 287 4.42 -14.09 8.67
N ALA A 288 3.57 -14.85 9.36
CA ALA A 288 3.60 -15.01 10.82
C ALA A 288 4.84 -15.77 11.34
N ARG A 289 5.62 -16.42 10.46
CA ARG A 289 6.94 -16.98 10.81
C ARG A 289 8.07 -15.95 10.67
N VAL A 290 7.84 -14.87 9.93
CA VAL A 290 8.86 -13.85 9.61
C VAL A 290 8.70 -12.60 10.46
N TYR A 291 7.46 -12.22 10.79
CA TYR A 291 7.12 -10.98 11.49
C TYR A 291 6.25 -11.25 12.72
N ASP A 292 6.44 -10.43 13.76
CA ASP A 292 5.72 -10.52 15.03
C ASP A 292 4.33 -9.87 14.93
N TYR A 293 4.22 -8.78 14.15
CA TYR A 293 2.99 -8.00 14.00
C TYR A 293 2.67 -7.74 12.53
N ILE A 294 1.52 -8.23 12.09
CA ILE A 294 1.10 -8.17 10.69
C ILE A 294 -0.18 -7.35 10.57
N PHE A 295 -0.13 -6.30 9.75
CA PHE A 295 -1.19 -5.33 9.57
C PHE A 295 -1.92 -5.50 8.24
N THR A 296 -3.24 -5.28 8.28
CA THR A 296 -4.12 -5.35 7.11
C THR A 296 -4.77 -3.99 6.82
N THR A 297 -5.64 -3.93 5.83
CA THR A 297 -6.52 -2.78 5.57
C THR A 297 -7.91 -2.94 6.21
N LYS A 298 -8.13 -4.01 7.00
CA LYS A 298 -9.39 -4.20 7.72
C LYS A 298 -9.53 -3.12 8.78
N ARG A 299 -10.60 -2.33 8.66
CA ARG A 299 -10.88 -1.25 9.62
C ARG A 299 -11.34 -1.82 10.96
N GLY A 300 -10.70 -1.35 12.02
CA GLY A 300 -10.95 -1.77 13.40
C GLY A 300 -10.05 -1.04 14.38
N VAL A 301 -10.06 -1.51 15.63
CA VAL A 301 -9.19 -1.05 16.71
C VAL A 301 -8.30 -2.21 17.13
N VAL A 302 -7.07 -1.92 17.55
CA VAL A 302 -6.14 -2.90 18.09
C VAL A 302 -6.33 -3.03 19.60
N THR A 303 -6.24 -4.25 20.11
CA THR A 303 -6.33 -4.58 21.54
C THR A 303 -5.34 -5.71 21.84
N GLU A 304 -5.06 -6.00 23.11
CA GLU A 304 -4.23 -7.15 23.48
C GLU A 304 -4.82 -8.50 23.03
N MET A 305 -6.15 -8.58 22.90
CA MET A 305 -6.83 -9.77 22.40
C MET A 305 -6.85 -9.85 20.86
N SER A 306 -6.25 -8.89 20.15
CA SER A 306 -6.21 -8.91 18.70
C SER A 306 -5.29 -10.02 18.20
N ASP A 307 -5.66 -10.66 17.09
CA ASP A 307 -4.75 -11.56 16.39
C ASP A 307 -3.60 -10.74 15.78
N PHE A 308 -2.39 -10.94 16.29
CA PHE A 308 -1.19 -10.23 15.82
C PHE A 308 -0.80 -10.60 14.39
N LYS A 309 -1.38 -11.65 13.82
CA LYS A 309 -1.22 -12.04 12.41
C LYS A 309 -2.15 -11.26 11.47
N GLU A 310 -3.07 -10.47 12.01
CA GLU A 310 -4.11 -9.79 11.24
C GLU A 310 -4.62 -8.50 11.90
N LEU A 311 -3.69 -7.61 12.24
CA LEU A 311 -3.99 -6.36 12.93
C LEU A 311 -4.75 -5.38 12.02
N PRO A 312 -5.83 -4.75 12.53
CA PRO A 312 -6.60 -3.78 11.76
C PRO A 312 -5.88 -2.42 11.62
N ARG A 313 -6.13 -1.75 10.49
CA ARG A 313 -5.75 -0.35 10.27
C ARG A 313 -6.91 0.46 9.69
N VAL A 314 -6.91 1.75 9.98
CA VAL A 314 -7.95 2.68 9.53
C VAL A 314 -7.32 3.67 8.56
N SER A 315 -7.64 3.56 7.28
CA SER A 315 -7.30 4.60 6.31
C SER A 315 -7.87 5.94 6.76
N LEU A 316 -6.99 6.95 6.87
CA LEU A 316 -7.32 8.25 7.45
C LEU A 316 -8.31 9.03 6.57
N GLY A 317 -8.21 8.89 5.25
CA GLY A 317 -8.99 9.62 4.27
C GLY A 317 -8.26 10.84 3.71
N LYS A 318 -8.72 11.31 2.56
CA LYS A 318 -8.05 12.37 1.77
C LYS A 318 -8.55 13.77 2.10
N ASP A 319 -9.74 13.86 2.69
CA ASP A 319 -10.41 15.10 3.03
C ASP A 319 -10.80 15.15 4.51
N ILE A 320 -10.98 16.37 5.02
CA ILE A 320 -11.24 16.61 6.45
C ILE A 320 -12.57 16.02 6.94
N PHE A 321 -13.59 15.88 6.10
CA PHE A 321 -14.87 15.29 6.50
C PHE A 321 -14.75 13.79 6.70
N THR A 322 -14.02 13.11 5.80
CA THR A 322 -13.67 11.70 5.99
C THR A 322 -12.87 11.51 7.28
N VAL A 323 -11.86 12.36 7.53
CA VAL A 323 -11.07 12.33 8.77
C VAL A 323 -11.97 12.46 9.99
N LEU A 324 -12.85 13.46 10.04
CA LEU A 324 -13.77 13.66 11.16
C LEU A 324 -14.69 12.46 11.38
N GLY A 325 -15.21 11.86 10.30
CA GLY A 325 -16.01 10.63 10.37
C GLY A 325 -15.23 9.45 10.93
N ARG A 326 -13.94 9.31 10.57
CA ARG A 326 -13.05 8.29 11.16
C ARG A 326 -12.80 8.53 12.64
N LEU A 327 -12.49 9.77 13.02
CA LEU A 327 -12.27 10.12 14.42
C LEU A 327 -13.53 9.84 15.24
N PHE A 328 -14.71 10.27 14.78
CA PHE A 328 -15.97 9.93 15.45
C PHE A 328 -16.14 8.42 15.65
N SER A 329 -15.92 7.63 14.60
CA SER A 329 -16.11 6.18 14.61
C SER A 329 -15.13 5.43 15.52
N PHE A 330 -13.90 5.91 15.68
CA PHE A 330 -12.83 5.15 16.34
C PHE A 330 -12.28 5.82 17.61
N SER A 331 -12.67 7.06 17.93
CA SER A 331 -12.23 7.77 19.14
C SER A 331 -13.21 7.65 20.31
N THR A 332 -14.41 7.08 20.12
CA THR A 332 -15.42 6.94 21.17
C THR A 332 -16.02 5.54 21.21
N ASP A 333 -16.51 5.09 22.36
CA ASP A 333 -17.18 3.78 22.49
C ASP A 333 -18.51 3.75 21.74
N LEU A 334 -19.26 4.86 21.81
CA LEU A 334 -20.49 5.03 21.05
C LEU A 334 -20.24 4.94 19.54
N GLY A 335 -19.25 5.68 19.03
CA GLY A 335 -18.89 5.65 17.62
C GLY A 335 -18.44 4.27 17.15
N LEU A 336 -17.66 3.57 17.98
CA LEU A 336 -17.19 2.21 17.66
C LEU A 336 -18.34 1.20 17.66
N SER A 337 -19.27 1.32 18.61
CA SER A 337 -20.48 0.49 18.68
C SER A 337 -21.37 0.70 17.46
N LEU A 338 -21.65 1.96 17.09
CA LEU A 338 -22.39 2.30 15.88
C LEU A 338 -21.71 1.75 14.63
N TYR A 339 -20.39 1.93 14.50
CA TYR A 339 -19.62 1.40 13.38
C TYR A 339 -19.77 -0.13 13.27
N LYS A 340 -19.66 -0.86 14.39
CA LYS A 340 -19.84 -2.32 14.43
C LYS A 340 -21.27 -2.73 14.05
N PHE A 341 -22.29 -2.01 14.53
CA PHE A 341 -23.70 -2.27 14.22
C PHE A 341 -23.97 -2.15 12.71
N PHE A 342 -23.58 -1.02 12.10
CA PHE A 342 -23.77 -0.81 10.66
C PHE A 342 -22.92 -1.74 9.79
N LYS A 343 -21.75 -2.18 10.28
CA LYS A 343 -20.91 -3.17 9.57
C LYS A 343 -21.52 -4.57 9.63
N LYS A 344 -22.12 -4.99 10.76
CA LYS A 344 -22.85 -6.27 10.86
C LYS A 344 -24.06 -6.33 9.92
N GLY A 345 -24.69 -5.20 9.63
CA GLY A 345 -25.77 -5.10 8.64
C GLY A 345 -25.32 -5.16 7.17
N LYS A 346 -24.00 -5.13 6.92
CA LYS A 346 -23.39 -5.36 5.60
C LYS A 346 -22.76 -6.74 5.58
N VAL A 347 -23.60 -7.77 5.50
CA VAL A 347 -23.19 -9.05 4.95
C VAL A 347 -22.92 -8.79 3.46
N LEU A 348 -21.69 -9.03 3.02
CA LEU A 348 -21.35 -9.09 1.60
C LEU A 348 -21.94 -10.35 0.98
#